data_AF-A0A2M8GWI0-F1
#
_entry.id   AF-A0A2M8GWI0-F1
#
_cell.length_a   1.000
_cell.length_b   1.000
_cell.length_c   1.000
_cell.angle_alpha   90.00
_cell.angle_beta   90.00
_cell.angle_gamma   90.00
#
_symmetry.space_group_name_H-M   'P 1'
#
loop_
_entity.id
_entity.type
_entity.pdbx_description
1 polymer ?
#
loop_
_entity_poly.entity_id
_entity_poly.type
_entity_poly.pdbx_seq_one_letter_code
_entity_poly.pdbx_strand_id
1 'polypeptide(L)'
;MSFSQIMQPHSVAQFTAQGTFLYVEEAPGTVRLRSDAGQYELVKGAQILNGNLTGLITVENTGEAGQVSLKVGNGEYRPPQRETLAISAQPPMQIAPDQGVSIDSLPPVDIAFGQSVAISSQPPVQIAPEQSVTVDSLPSLVLSAGQKIGLDAPVQIAAGQQIAISNLERVSSAFQSAQVALPHTFASNAARKKLILKAPATNVNPVLIGAYELGAGEHITLETTAEVTVTGSDAVQYIEV
;
A
#
# COMPACT_ATOMS: atom_id res chain seq x y z
N MET A 1 56.01 25.23 32.29
CA MET A 1 55.56 24.54 33.52
C MET A 1 54.04 24.57 33.56
N SER A 2 53.38 23.53 34.05
CA SER A 2 51.92 23.46 34.12
C SER A 2 51.45 22.99 35.49
N PHE A 3 50.41 23.63 36.01
CA PHE A 3 49.64 23.19 37.17
C PHE A 3 48.31 22.63 36.65
N SER A 4 47.91 21.44 37.09
CA SER A 4 46.62 20.85 36.70
C SER A 4 46.08 20.02 37.85
N GLN A 5 44.94 20.41 38.39
CA GLN A 5 44.32 19.74 39.53
C GLN A 5 42.80 19.89 39.50
N ILE A 6 42.08 18.86 39.97
CA ILE A 6 40.64 18.97 40.25
C ILE A 6 40.48 19.66 41.60
N MET A 7 39.81 20.81 41.59
CA MET A 7 39.66 21.71 42.73
C MET A 7 38.18 21.83 43.12
N GLN A 8 37.88 21.68 44.41
CA GLN A 8 36.55 21.95 44.97
C GLN A 8 36.33 23.47 45.10
N PRO A 9 35.07 23.96 45.25
CA PRO A 9 34.79 25.36 45.53
C PRO A 9 35.53 25.81 46.80
N HIS A 10 36.16 26.99 46.74
CA HIS A 10 37.03 27.57 47.77
C HIS A 10 38.24 26.72 48.18
N SER A 11 38.55 25.66 47.45
CA SER A 11 39.77 24.89 47.69
C SER A 11 40.99 25.70 47.28
N VAL A 12 42.06 25.54 48.05
CA VAL A 12 43.33 26.22 47.86
C VAL A 12 44.41 25.20 47.54
N ALA A 13 45.17 25.44 46.48
CA ALA A 13 46.34 24.68 46.09
C ALA A 13 47.54 25.62 45.95
N GLN A 14 48.74 25.08 46.11
CA GLN A 14 49.97 25.85 45.95
C GLN A 14 50.91 25.13 45.01
N PHE A 15 51.59 25.90 44.17
CA PHE A 15 52.64 25.38 43.31
C PHE A 15 53.75 26.41 43.14
N THR A 16 54.98 25.93 43.05
CA THR A 16 56.12 26.81 42.76
C THR A 16 56.17 27.06 41.27
N ALA A 17 56.29 28.32 40.87
CA ALA A 17 56.43 28.70 39.47
C ALA A 17 57.55 29.73 39.27
N GLN A 18 58.10 29.74 38.06
CA GLN A 18 59.04 30.75 37.59
C GLN A 18 58.68 31.10 36.15
N GLY A 19 58.23 32.32 35.92
CA GLY A 19 57.83 32.77 34.60
C GLY A 19 57.49 34.26 34.51
N THR A 20 57.38 34.75 33.28
CA THR A 20 56.88 36.09 32.97
C THR A 20 55.40 36.10 32.57
N PHE A 21 54.80 34.93 32.35
CA PHE A 21 53.37 34.80 32.05
C PHE A 21 52.71 33.66 32.81
N LEU A 22 51.40 33.78 33.00
CA LEU A 22 50.52 32.69 33.41
C LEU A 22 49.23 32.73 32.61
N TYR A 23 48.81 31.59 32.08
CA TYR A 23 47.60 31.42 31.29
C TYR A 23 46.68 30.39 31.93
N VAL A 24 45.38 30.70 32.03
CA VAL A 24 44.36 29.76 32.50
C VAL A 24 43.86 28.94 31.31
N GLU A 25 44.33 27.71 31.20
CA GLU A 25 43.91 26.79 30.13
C GLU A 25 42.50 26.24 30.38
N GLU A 26 42.22 25.92 31.64
CA GLU A 26 40.92 25.40 32.05
C GLU A 26 40.61 25.86 33.47
N ALA A 27 39.36 26.28 33.70
CA ALA A 27 38.82 26.57 35.02
C ALA A 27 37.29 26.46 34.97
N PRO A 28 36.64 25.89 35.99
CA PRO A 28 35.18 25.81 36.08
C PRO A 28 34.53 27.18 36.40
N GLY A 29 35.33 28.16 36.84
CA GLY A 29 34.89 29.52 37.14
C GLY A 29 36.07 30.45 37.38
N THR A 30 35.90 31.45 38.24
CA THR A 30 36.97 32.37 38.61
C THR A 30 37.99 31.69 39.52
N VAL A 31 39.26 31.87 39.20
CA VAL A 31 40.41 31.39 39.99
C VAL A 31 41.15 32.61 40.52
N ARG A 32 41.33 32.66 41.84
CA ARG A 32 42.10 33.71 42.49
C ARG A 32 43.53 33.23 42.70
N LEU A 33 44.48 33.99 42.18
CA LEU A 33 45.90 33.74 42.33
C LEU A 33 46.51 34.75 43.29
N ARG A 34 47.37 34.27 44.18
CA ARG A 34 48.21 35.10 45.04
C ARG A 34 49.67 34.73 44.81
N SER A 35 50.48 35.73 44.47
CA SER A 35 51.93 35.64 44.39
C SER A 35 52.56 36.87 45.05
N ASP A 36 53.89 36.88 45.16
CA ASP A 36 54.64 38.05 45.66
C ASP A 36 54.42 39.30 44.80
N ALA A 37 54.03 39.13 43.53
CA ALA A 37 53.69 40.23 42.62
C ALA A 37 52.27 40.77 42.81
N GLY A 38 51.43 40.15 43.64
CA GLY A 38 50.07 40.60 43.94
C GLY A 38 49.00 39.52 43.80
N GLN A 39 47.75 39.95 43.94
CA GLN A 39 46.57 39.10 43.80
C GLN A 39 45.88 39.34 42.45
N TYR A 40 45.49 38.27 41.76
CA TYR A 40 44.83 38.30 40.46
C TYR A 40 43.58 37.44 40.50
N GLU A 41 42.50 37.86 39.84
CA GLU A 41 41.31 37.04 39.63
C GLU A 41 41.17 36.77 38.14
N LEU A 42 41.27 35.50 37.75
CA LEU A 42 41.35 35.06 36.37
C LEU A 42 40.24 34.06 36.05
N VAL A 43 39.78 34.07 34.80
CA VAL A 43 38.84 33.08 34.25
C VAL A 43 39.52 32.27 33.15
N LYS A 44 38.88 31.20 32.65
CA LYS A 44 39.39 30.44 31.51
C LYS A 44 39.73 31.36 30.33
N GLY A 45 40.93 31.19 29.77
CA GLY A 45 41.45 32.01 28.67
C GLY A 45 42.14 33.31 29.10
N ALA A 46 42.08 33.69 30.38
CA ALA A 46 42.78 34.87 30.87
C ALA A 46 44.29 34.63 30.99
N GLN A 47 45.06 35.69 30.79
CA GLN A 47 46.51 35.66 30.83
C GLN A 47 47.07 36.83 31.63
N ILE A 48 48.03 36.56 32.50
CA ILE A 48 48.91 37.56 33.09
C ILE A 48 50.14 37.66 32.19
N LEU A 49 50.48 38.87 31.75
CA LEU A 49 51.67 39.18 30.96
C LEU A 49 52.63 40.06 31.76
N ASN A 50 53.94 39.87 31.55
CA ASN A 50 55.02 40.61 32.23
C ASN A 50 54.91 40.62 33.77
N GLY A 51 54.28 39.59 34.35
CA GLY A 51 54.20 39.43 35.79
C GLY A 51 55.49 38.82 36.31
N ASN A 52 56.02 39.32 37.44
CA ASN A 52 57.12 38.66 38.13
C ASN A 52 56.58 37.45 38.92
N LEU A 53 56.24 36.37 38.21
CA LEU A 53 55.64 35.16 38.77
C LEU A 53 56.75 34.21 39.20
N THR A 54 57.46 34.59 40.26
CA THR A 54 58.54 33.82 40.86
C THR A 54 58.16 33.38 42.26
N GLY A 55 58.39 32.11 42.58
CA GLY A 55 58.18 31.58 43.93
C GLY A 55 56.88 30.79 44.06
N LEU A 56 56.33 30.79 45.29
CA LEU A 56 55.14 30.02 45.63
C LEU A 56 53.88 30.77 45.17
N ILE A 57 53.14 30.18 44.24
CA ILE A 57 51.85 30.71 43.79
C ILE A 57 50.74 29.94 44.50
N THR A 58 49.86 30.69 45.16
CA THR A 58 48.63 30.14 45.76
C THR A 58 47.47 30.32 44.80
N VAL A 59 46.75 29.24 44.54
CA VAL A 59 45.60 29.15 43.65
C VAL A 59 44.37 28.83 44.49
N GLU A 60 43.35 29.67 44.44
CA GLU A 60 42.05 29.43 45.07
C GLU A 60 41.00 29.30 43.95
N ASN A 61 40.27 28.18 43.91
CA ASN A 61 39.12 28.06 43.02
C ASN A 61 37.92 28.73 43.68
N THR A 62 37.45 29.86 43.16
CA THR A 62 36.26 30.56 43.68
C THR A 62 34.97 30.21 42.93
N GLY A 63 35.06 29.33 41.92
CA GLY A 63 33.93 28.81 41.15
C GLY A 63 33.45 27.44 41.61
N GLU A 64 32.78 26.73 40.71
CA GLU A 64 32.27 25.37 40.94
C GLU A 64 33.39 24.31 41.00
N ALA A 65 33.05 23.10 41.44
CA ALA A 65 33.99 21.98 41.44
C ALA A 65 34.40 21.62 40.00
N GLY A 66 35.70 21.52 39.73
CA GLY A 66 36.15 21.16 38.39
C GLY A 66 37.66 21.23 38.20
N GLN A 67 38.09 21.01 36.96
CA GLN A 67 39.50 21.02 36.59
C GLN A 67 40.03 22.45 36.47
N VAL A 68 41.09 22.75 37.21
CA VAL A 68 41.86 23.99 37.09
C VAL A 68 43.22 23.65 36.48
N SER A 69 43.48 24.15 35.27
CA SER A 69 44.74 23.98 34.54
C SER A 69 45.35 25.34 34.21
N LEU A 70 46.58 25.56 34.68
CA LEU A 70 47.35 26.79 34.49
C LEU A 70 48.68 26.47 33.78
N LYS A 71 49.08 27.31 32.83
CA LYS A 71 50.38 27.25 32.18
C LYS A 71 51.23 28.45 32.57
N VAL A 72 52.46 28.20 33.01
CA VAL A 72 53.45 29.22 33.38
C VAL A 72 54.71 29.05 32.54
N GLY A 73 55.27 30.15 32.08
CA GLY A 73 56.53 30.16 31.33
C GLY A 73 57.08 31.57 31.11
N ASN A 74 58.09 31.66 30.24
CA ASN A 74 58.72 32.94 29.86
C ASN A 74 58.28 33.33 28.43
N GLY A 75 58.03 34.63 28.19
CA GLY A 75 57.58 35.19 26.91
C GLY A 75 56.06 35.40 26.82
N GLU A 76 55.53 35.35 25.60
CA GLU A 76 54.09 35.41 25.32
C GLU A 76 53.56 34.01 24.98
N TYR A 77 52.56 33.53 25.73
CA TYR A 77 51.82 32.33 25.33
C TYR A 77 50.68 32.69 24.38
N ARG A 78 50.69 32.09 23.19
CA ARG A 78 49.58 32.15 22.23
C ARG A 78 48.91 30.77 22.18
N PRO A 79 47.69 30.61 22.73
CA PRO A 79 47.01 29.32 22.65
C PRO A 79 46.77 28.96 21.17
N PRO A 80 46.91 27.67 20.78
CA PRO A 80 46.61 27.25 19.42
C PRO A 80 45.12 27.48 19.16
N GLN A 81 44.79 28.37 18.23
CA GLN A 81 43.42 28.53 17.75
C GLN A 81 43.08 27.27 16.95
N ARG A 82 42.33 26.34 17.56
CA ARG A 82 41.63 25.31 16.81
C ARG A 82 40.47 25.99 16.11
N GLU A 83 40.76 26.65 14.99
CA GLU A 83 39.72 27.12 14.09
C GLU A 83 38.88 25.92 13.68
N THR A 84 37.65 25.88 14.17
CA THR A 84 36.65 24.94 13.66
C THR A 84 36.22 25.54 12.33
N LEU A 85 36.70 24.97 11.22
CA LEU A 85 36.25 25.34 9.88
C LEU A 85 34.76 25.01 9.76
N ALA A 86 33.90 25.98 10.04
CA ALA A 86 32.48 25.92 9.70
C ALA A 86 32.36 26.08 8.18
N ILE A 87 32.26 24.97 7.46
CA ILE A 87 31.93 24.99 6.02
C ILE A 87 30.44 25.38 5.93
N SER A 88 30.17 26.67 5.77
CA SER A 88 28.79 27.20 5.68
C SER A 88 28.12 26.92 4.33
N ALA A 89 28.90 26.58 3.29
CA ALA A 89 28.41 26.11 2.01
C ALA A 89 29.52 25.38 1.26
N GLN A 90 29.23 24.19 0.73
CA GLN A 90 30.13 23.52 -0.20
C GLN A 90 30.09 24.24 -1.56
N PRO A 91 31.25 24.60 -2.15
CA PRO A 91 31.28 25.10 -3.51
C PRO A 91 30.77 24.03 -4.51
N PRO A 92 30.16 24.43 -5.63
CA PRO A 92 29.67 23.48 -6.63
C PRO A 92 30.85 22.66 -7.18
N MET A 93 30.76 21.34 -7.06
CA MET A 93 31.69 20.43 -7.74
C MET A 93 31.42 20.50 -9.25
N GLN A 94 32.44 20.85 -10.03
CA GLN A 94 32.44 20.66 -11.49
C GLN A 94 33.19 19.36 -11.81
N ILE A 95 32.51 18.44 -12.48
CA ILE A 95 33.11 17.24 -13.06
C ILE A 95 33.57 17.62 -14.46
N ALA A 96 34.86 17.45 -14.77
CA ALA A 96 35.39 17.77 -16.08
C ALA A 96 34.84 16.79 -17.15
N PRO A 97 34.88 17.15 -18.45
CA PRO A 97 34.66 16.18 -19.52
C PRO A 97 35.56 14.95 -19.30
N ASP A 98 35.01 13.75 -19.55
CA ASP A 98 35.67 12.45 -19.38
C ASP A 98 36.00 12.01 -17.95
N GLN A 99 35.48 12.71 -16.92
CA GLN A 99 35.50 12.20 -15.54
C GLN A 99 34.21 11.45 -15.20
N GLY A 100 34.36 10.23 -14.69
CA GLY A 100 33.28 9.42 -14.14
C GLY A 100 33.24 9.51 -12.62
N VAL A 101 32.05 9.66 -12.05
CA VAL A 101 31.81 9.51 -10.61
C VAL A 101 31.18 8.14 -10.38
N SER A 102 31.87 7.26 -9.65
CA SER A 102 31.30 6.00 -9.17
C SER A 102 30.63 6.24 -7.82
N ILE A 103 29.37 5.82 -7.69
CA ILE A 103 28.66 5.78 -6.41
C ILE A 103 28.57 4.31 -6.03
N ASP A 104 29.46 3.88 -5.14
CA ASP A 104 29.57 2.46 -4.76
C ASP A 104 28.41 2.01 -3.84
N SER A 105 27.76 2.96 -3.15
CA SER A 105 26.52 2.72 -2.42
C SER A 105 25.75 4.00 -2.20
N LEU A 106 24.42 3.90 -2.26
CA LEU A 106 23.52 4.95 -1.81
C LEU A 106 23.07 4.63 -0.37
N PRO A 107 22.95 5.64 0.50
CA PRO A 107 22.36 5.44 1.83
C PRO A 107 20.93 4.92 1.71
N PRO A 108 20.45 4.13 2.69
CA PRO A 108 19.09 3.62 2.69
C PRO A 108 18.08 4.78 2.72
N VAL A 109 17.01 4.63 1.94
CA VAL A 109 15.89 5.57 1.94
C VAL A 109 14.86 5.08 2.95
N ASP A 110 14.72 5.79 4.07
CA ASP A 110 13.64 5.56 5.03
C ASP A 110 12.37 6.30 4.62
N ILE A 111 11.28 5.56 4.44
CA ILE A 111 9.94 6.12 4.16
C ILE A 111 9.19 6.21 5.48
N ALA A 112 8.94 7.43 5.96
CA ALA A 112 8.25 7.67 7.22
C ALA A 112 6.76 7.32 7.14
N PHE A 113 6.12 7.10 8.30
CA PHE A 113 4.68 6.85 8.40
C PHE A 113 3.87 7.98 7.72
N GLY A 114 2.99 7.62 6.79
CA GLY A 114 2.18 8.57 6.02
C GLY A 114 2.79 9.05 4.70
N GLN A 115 4.00 8.61 4.35
CA GLN A 115 4.58 8.87 3.02
C GLN A 115 4.30 7.71 2.06
N SER A 116 4.08 8.02 0.79
CA SER A 116 3.90 7.04 -0.29
C SER A 116 4.88 7.30 -1.42
N VAL A 117 5.54 6.24 -1.89
CA VAL A 117 6.34 6.26 -3.12
C VAL A 117 5.47 5.78 -4.27
N ALA A 118 5.36 6.61 -5.30
CA ALA A 118 4.67 6.27 -6.55
C ALA A 118 5.70 5.96 -7.64
N ILE A 119 5.56 4.81 -8.30
CA ILE A 119 6.30 4.48 -9.51
C ILE A 119 5.43 4.88 -10.69
N SER A 120 5.79 5.96 -11.39
CA SER A 120 5.00 6.51 -12.50
C SER A 120 5.12 5.71 -13.79
N SER A 121 6.18 4.93 -13.95
CA SER A 121 6.40 4.08 -15.12
C SER A 121 7.44 3.01 -14.82
N GLN A 122 7.18 1.77 -15.24
CA GLN A 122 8.18 0.70 -15.25
C GLN A 122 8.81 0.56 -16.64
N PRO A 123 10.10 0.20 -16.74
CA PRO A 123 10.72 -0.13 -18.02
C PRO A 123 9.99 -1.29 -18.70
N PRO A 124 9.93 -1.32 -20.04
CA PRO A 124 9.37 -2.44 -20.77
C PRO A 124 10.18 -3.72 -20.51
N VAL A 125 9.49 -4.82 -20.23
CA VAL A 125 10.10 -6.14 -20.11
C VAL A 125 10.44 -6.65 -21.51
N GLN A 126 11.72 -6.84 -21.80
CA GLN A 126 12.19 -7.50 -23.02
C GLN A 126 12.47 -8.98 -22.73
N ILE A 127 11.81 -9.87 -23.47
CA ILE A 127 12.08 -11.31 -23.42
C ILE A 127 13.03 -11.65 -24.56
N ALA A 128 14.20 -12.21 -24.24
CA ALA A 128 15.21 -12.57 -25.24
C ALA A 128 14.76 -13.77 -26.09
N PRO A 129 15.36 -13.99 -27.29
CA PRO A 129 15.16 -15.23 -28.03
C PRO A 129 15.42 -16.45 -27.14
N GLU A 130 14.59 -17.49 -27.27
CA GLU A 130 14.62 -18.72 -26.47
C GLU A 130 14.17 -18.60 -25.00
N GLN A 131 13.67 -17.45 -24.56
CA GLN A 131 12.97 -17.32 -23.28
C GLN A 131 11.46 -17.41 -23.44
N SER A 132 10.78 -18.09 -22.51
CA SER A 132 9.32 -18.14 -22.42
C SER A 132 8.82 -17.52 -21.11
N VAL A 133 7.67 -16.86 -21.19
CA VAL A 133 6.89 -16.46 -20.02
C VAL A 133 5.68 -17.37 -19.94
N THR A 134 5.57 -18.10 -18.83
CA THR A 134 4.42 -18.95 -18.53
C THR A 134 3.44 -18.15 -17.69
N VAL A 135 2.18 -18.12 -18.12
CA VAL A 135 1.07 -17.60 -17.32
C VAL A 135 0.33 -18.79 -16.72
N ASP A 136 0.58 -19.06 -15.44
CA ASP A 136 0.01 -20.24 -14.76
C ASP A 136 -1.51 -20.13 -14.55
N SER A 137 -2.04 -18.91 -14.42
CA SER A 137 -3.48 -18.67 -14.35
C SER A 137 -3.84 -17.26 -14.80
N LEU A 138 -5.00 -17.13 -15.42
CA LEU A 138 -5.65 -15.85 -15.67
C LEU A 138 -6.60 -15.53 -14.51
N PRO A 139 -6.77 -14.24 -14.16
CA PRO A 139 -7.76 -13.83 -13.18
C PRO A 139 -9.18 -14.23 -13.62
N SER A 140 -10.02 -14.60 -12.65
CA SER A 140 -11.40 -14.96 -12.90
C SER A 140 -12.21 -13.77 -13.41
N LEU A 141 -13.02 -13.99 -14.45
CA LEU A 141 -13.98 -13.01 -14.94
C LEU A 141 -15.19 -12.97 -14.00
N VAL A 142 -15.37 -11.84 -13.30
CA VAL A 142 -16.56 -11.58 -12.46
C VAL A 142 -17.47 -10.62 -13.21
N LEU A 143 -18.70 -11.05 -13.51
CA LEU A 143 -19.72 -10.20 -14.11
C LEU A 143 -20.50 -9.49 -13.01
N SER A 144 -20.63 -8.17 -13.13
CA SER A 144 -21.52 -7.38 -12.28
C SER A 144 -22.99 -7.63 -12.65
N ALA A 145 -23.91 -7.31 -11.74
CA ALA A 145 -25.34 -7.40 -11.99
C ALA A 145 -25.73 -6.65 -13.28
N GLY A 146 -26.45 -7.34 -14.19
CA GLY A 146 -26.90 -6.79 -15.47
C GLY A 146 -25.92 -6.96 -16.63
N GLN A 147 -24.68 -7.40 -16.40
CA GLN A 147 -23.75 -7.74 -17.48
C GLN A 147 -24.12 -9.09 -18.11
N LYS A 148 -24.00 -9.18 -19.44
CA LYS A 148 -24.35 -10.37 -20.23
C LYS A 148 -23.20 -10.77 -21.14
N ILE A 149 -23.04 -12.08 -21.34
CA ILE A 149 -22.17 -12.64 -22.37
C ILE A 149 -23.03 -12.94 -23.59
N GLY A 150 -22.63 -12.40 -24.75
CA GLY A 150 -23.22 -12.73 -26.05
C GLY A 150 -22.46 -13.87 -26.71
N LEU A 151 -23.13 -14.60 -27.58
CA LEU A 151 -22.53 -15.59 -28.47
C LEU A 151 -22.82 -15.15 -29.91
N ASP A 152 -21.79 -15.05 -30.73
CA ASP A 152 -21.93 -14.73 -32.16
C ASP A 152 -22.27 -15.96 -33.02
N ALA A 153 -22.35 -17.14 -32.40
CA ALA A 153 -22.68 -18.39 -33.07
C ALA A 153 -23.82 -19.14 -32.34
N PRO A 154 -24.64 -19.92 -33.07
CA PRO A 154 -25.65 -20.77 -32.46
C PRO A 154 -25.04 -21.78 -31.49
N VAL A 155 -25.68 -21.97 -30.34
CA VAL A 155 -25.31 -23.02 -29.37
C VAL A 155 -25.62 -24.39 -29.98
N GLN A 156 -24.60 -25.22 -30.17
CA GLN A 156 -24.75 -26.62 -30.58
C GLN A 156 -24.83 -27.50 -29.33
N ILE A 157 -25.93 -28.24 -29.17
CA ILE A 157 -26.12 -29.16 -28.04
C ILE A 157 -25.86 -30.58 -28.55
N ALA A 158 -24.80 -31.22 -28.07
CA ALA A 158 -24.49 -32.60 -28.43
C ALA A 158 -25.45 -33.60 -27.76
N ALA A 159 -25.53 -34.81 -28.31
CA ALA A 159 -26.33 -35.89 -27.72
C ALA A 159 -25.89 -36.15 -26.26
N GLY A 160 -26.86 -36.09 -25.32
CA GLY A 160 -26.61 -36.26 -23.89
C GLY A 160 -26.32 -34.97 -23.12
N GLN A 161 -26.22 -33.81 -23.77
CA GLN A 161 -26.17 -32.51 -23.09
C GLN A 161 -27.57 -31.91 -22.89
N GLN A 162 -27.75 -31.21 -21.78
CA GLN A 162 -29.00 -30.52 -21.43
C GLN A 162 -28.71 -29.06 -21.06
N ILE A 163 -29.55 -28.14 -21.52
CA ILE A 163 -29.56 -26.75 -21.04
C ILE A 163 -30.61 -26.65 -19.93
N ALA A 164 -30.18 -26.31 -18.72
CA ALA A 164 -31.07 -25.94 -17.64
C ALA A 164 -31.15 -24.41 -17.55
N ILE A 165 -32.37 -23.86 -17.66
CA ILE A 165 -32.60 -22.43 -17.47
C ILE A 165 -33.15 -22.22 -16.06
N SER A 166 -32.30 -21.75 -15.15
CA SER A 166 -32.61 -21.73 -13.70
C SER A 166 -33.42 -20.51 -13.25
N ASN A 167 -33.37 -19.40 -14.01
CA ASN A 167 -34.06 -18.15 -13.69
C ASN A 167 -34.79 -17.59 -14.92
N LEU A 168 -35.86 -18.27 -15.35
CA LEU A 168 -36.92 -17.52 -16.03
C LEU A 168 -37.48 -16.55 -14.99
N GLU A 169 -37.42 -15.24 -15.24
CA GLU A 169 -38.59 -14.43 -14.90
C GLU A 169 -39.75 -15.10 -15.65
N ARG A 170 -40.49 -15.93 -14.91
CA ARG A 170 -41.57 -16.79 -15.37
C ARG A 170 -42.10 -16.42 -16.75
N VAL A 171 -41.76 -17.21 -17.77
CA VAL A 171 -42.69 -17.42 -18.88
C VAL A 171 -43.78 -18.34 -18.31
N SER A 172 -44.56 -17.78 -17.38
CA SER A 172 -45.65 -18.33 -16.54
C SER A 172 -45.56 -19.80 -16.10
N SER A 173 -45.85 -20.05 -14.82
CA SER A 173 -46.24 -21.37 -14.28
C SER A 173 -47.57 -21.91 -14.84
N ALA A 174 -47.99 -21.46 -16.04
CA ALA A 174 -49.30 -21.68 -16.63
C ALA A 174 -49.26 -22.45 -17.97
N PHE A 175 -48.09 -22.77 -18.51
CA PHE A 175 -48.01 -23.65 -19.68
C PHE A 175 -48.11 -25.11 -19.24
N GLN A 176 -49.29 -25.71 -19.37
CA GLN A 176 -49.45 -27.16 -19.28
C GLN A 176 -49.47 -27.74 -20.68
N SER A 177 -48.56 -28.65 -20.98
CA SER A 177 -48.57 -29.38 -22.25
C SER A 177 -48.38 -30.86 -22.02
N ALA A 178 -49.27 -31.69 -22.55
CA ALA A 178 -49.13 -33.13 -22.54
C ALA A 178 -49.90 -33.77 -23.70
N GLN A 179 -49.70 -35.07 -23.88
CA GLN A 179 -50.54 -35.92 -24.72
C GLN A 179 -51.50 -36.68 -23.82
N VAL A 180 -52.78 -36.70 -24.20
CA VAL A 180 -53.84 -37.41 -23.48
C VAL A 180 -54.53 -38.39 -24.40
N ALA A 181 -54.93 -39.54 -23.85
CA ALA A 181 -55.79 -40.50 -24.53
C ALA A 181 -57.24 -40.00 -24.52
N LEU A 182 -58.01 -40.32 -25.55
CA LEU A 182 -59.42 -39.96 -25.66
C LEU A 182 -60.33 -41.08 -25.11
N PRO A 183 -61.50 -40.75 -24.53
CA PRO A 183 -62.02 -39.40 -24.33
C PRO A 183 -61.32 -38.66 -23.18
N HIS A 184 -61.16 -37.35 -23.32
CA HIS A 184 -60.58 -36.49 -22.28
C HIS A 184 -61.43 -35.24 -22.07
N THR A 185 -61.51 -34.78 -20.82
CA THR A 185 -62.24 -33.55 -20.46
C THR A 185 -61.27 -32.58 -19.82
N PHE A 186 -61.06 -31.45 -20.49
CA PHE A 186 -60.34 -30.31 -19.94
C PHE A 186 -61.32 -29.51 -19.09
N ALA A 187 -61.16 -29.56 -17.77
CA ALA A 187 -62.02 -28.84 -16.83
C ALA A 187 -62.06 -27.32 -17.13
N SER A 188 -63.12 -26.66 -16.69
CA SER A 188 -63.21 -25.20 -16.76
C SER A 188 -62.06 -24.56 -15.96
N ASN A 189 -61.36 -23.62 -16.57
CA ASN A 189 -60.25 -22.90 -15.95
C ASN A 189 -60.40 -21.40 -16.20
N ALA A 190 -60.74 -20.65 -15.14
CA ALA A 190 -60.92 -19.19 -15.21
C ALA A 190 -59.63 -18.42 -15.54
N ALA A 191 -58.46 -19.03 -15.35
CA ALA A 191 -57.17 -18.43 -15.69
C ALA A 191 -56.71 -18.76 -17.12
N ARG A 192 -57.35 -19.73 -17.81
CA ARG A 192 -56.98 -20.14 -19.17
C ARG A 192 -57.35 -19.06 -20.17
N LYS A 193 -56.36 -18.59 -20.91
CA LYS A 193 -56.55 -17.69 -22.06
C LYS A 193 -56.77 -18.48 -23.34
N LYS A 194 -56.03 -19.58 -23.53
CA LYS A 194 -56.08 -20.40 -24.74
C LYS A 194 -55.92 -21.88 -24.43
N LEU A 195 -56.66 -22.71 -25.15
CA LEU A 195 -56.43 -24.15 -25.25
C LEU A 195 -56.08 -24.48 -26.70
N ILE A 196 -54.84 -24.89 -26.94
CA ILE A 196 -54.39 -25.34 -28.26
C ILE A 196 -54.46 -26.85 -28.26
N LEU A 197 -55.21 -27.43 -29.19
CA LEU A 197 -55.32 -28.88 -29.39
C LEU A 197 -54.69 -29.25 -30.73
N LYS A 198 -53.88 -30.30 -30.74
CA LYS A 198 -53.24 -30.83 -31.94
C LYS A 198 -53.46 -32.33 -32.02
N ALA A 199 -54.01 -32.78 -33.14
CA ALA A 199 -54.05 -34.20 -33.47
C ALA A 199 -52.65 -34.63 -33.95
N PRO A 200 -52.02 -35.64 -33.34
CA PRO A 200 -50.80 -36.24 -33.88
C PRO A 200 -50.97 -36.63 -35.36
N ALA A 201 -49.92 -36.45 -36.16
CA ALA A 201 -49.93 -36.87 -37.57
C ALA A 201 -50.05 -38.39 -37.75
N THR A 202 -49.89 -39.15 -36.66
CA THR A 202 -50.06 -40.60 -36.60
C THR A 202 -51.49 -41.04 -36.31
N ASN A 203 -52.41 -40.11 -36.04
CA ASN A 203 -53.81 -40.46 -35.82
C ASN A 203 -54.40 -41.01 -37.13
N VAL A 204 -55.17 -42.08 -37.00
CA VAL A 204 -55.92 -42.72 -38.10
C VAL A 204 -57.35 -42.19 -38.12
N ASN A 205 -57.90 -41.85 -36.96
CA ASN A 205 -59.25 -41.30 -36.82
C ASN A 205 -59.21 -39.84 -36.33
N PRO A 206 -60.18 -38.99 -36.71
CA PRO A 206 -60.22 -37.60 -36.29
C PRO A 206 -60.45 -37.48 -34.77
N VAL A 207 -59.90 -36.41 -34.19
CA VAL A 207 -60.23 -35.99 -32.82
C VAL A 207 -61.49 -35.13 -32.89
N LEU A 208 -62.53 -35.51 -32.15
CA LEU A 208 -63.81 -34.82 -32.13
C LEU A 208 -63.87 -33.82 -30.98
N ILE A 209 -64.27 -32.58 -31.30
CA ILE A 209 -64.46 -31.47 -30.37
C ILE A 209 -65.89 -30.96 -30.57
N GLY A 210 -66.85 -31.58 -29.88
CA GLY A 210 -68.27 -31.38 -30.16
C GLY A 210 -68.63 -31.83 -31.57
N ALA A 211 -69.08 -30.90 -32.43
CA ALA A 211 -69.38 -31.15 -33.84
C ALA A 211 -68.18 -30.93 -34.79
N TYR A 212 -67.04 -30.46 -34.27
CA TYR A 212 -65.85 -30.20 -35.08
C TYR A 212 -64.93 -31.42 -35.11
N GLU A 213 -64.42 -31.76 -36.30
CA GLU A 213 -63.46 -32.83 -36.49
C GLU A 213 -62.07 -32.25 -36.75
N LEU A 214 -61.07 -32.74 -36.02
CA LEU A 214 -59.67 -32.37 -36.19
C LEU A 214 -58.91 -33.55 -36.81
N GLY A 215 -58.49 -33.40 -38.07
CA GLY A 215 -57.77 -34.41 -38.84
C GLY A 215 -56.32 -34.59 -38.36
N ALA A 216 -55.68 -35.67 -38.82
CA ALA A 216 -54.30 -35.99 -38.44
C ALA A 216 -53.33 -34.85 -38.81
N GLY A 217 -52.54 -34.40 -37.83
CA GLY A 217 -51.57 -33.30 -37.99
C GLY A 217 -52.18 -31.91 -37.90
N GLU A 218 -53.50 -31.78 -37.86
CA GLU A 218 -54.19 -30.50 -37.71
C GLU A 218 -54.16 -30.02 -36.25
N HIS A 219 -54.35 -28.71 -36.10
CA HIS A 219 -54.49 -28.08 -34.79
C HIS A 219 -55.60 -27.04 -34.79
N ILE A 220 -56.15 -26.79 -33.61
CA ILE A 220 -57.11 -25.74 -33.35
C ILE A 220 -56.74 -24.99 -32.08
N THR A 221 -57.00 -23.69 -32.08
CA THR A 221 -56.85 -22.84 -30.89
C THR A 221 -58.23 -22.40 -30.42
N LEU A 222 -58.54 -22.71 -29.17
CA LEU A 222 -59.79 -22.33 -28.52
C LEU A 222 -59.50 -21.25 -27.48
N GLU A 223 -60.06 -20.05 -27.68
CA GLU A 223 -60.00 -18.97 -26.69
C GLU A 223 -61.18 -19.11 -25.73
N THR A 224 -61.09 -20.05 -24.79
CA THR A 224 -62.19 -20.41 -23.88
C THR A 224 -61.71 -20.74 -22.48
N THR A 225 -62.48 -20.33 -21.47
CA THR A 225 -62.31 -20.72 -20.06
C THR A 225 -63.24 -21.86 -19.64
N ALA A 226 -64.20 -22.25 -20.50
CA ALA A 226 -65.21 -23.26 -20.20
C ALA A 226 -64.66 -24.69 -20.29
N GLU A 227 -65.37 -25.67 -19.76
CA GLU A 227 -65.00 -27.08 -19.95
C GLU A 227 -64.99 -27.46 -21.44
N VAL A 228 -63.99 -28.23 -21.87
CA VAL A 228 -63.89 -28.75 -23.24
C VAL A 228 -63.73 -30.26 -23.20
N THR A 229 -64.69 -30.98 -23.77
CA THR A 229 -64.61 -32.43 -23.94
C THR A 229 -64.13 -32.76 -25.34
N VAL A 230 -63.14 -33.66 -25.41
CA VAL A 230 -62.61 -34.21 -26.65
C VAL A 230 -62.85 -35.72 -26.67
N THR A 231 -63.33 -36.22 -27.81
CA THR A 231 -63.64 -37.65 -28.01
C THR A 231 -63.01 -38.17 -29.29
N GLY A 232 -62.96 -39.49 -29.46
CA GLY A 232 -62.26 -40.16 -30.56
C GLY A 232 -61.59 -41.44 -30.07
N SER A 233 -60.93 -42.16 -30.96
CA SER A 233 -60.19 -43.39 -30.63
C SER A 233 -58.70 -43.15 -30.34
N ASP A 234 -58.14 -42.06 -30.85
CA ASP A 234 -56.70 -41.81 -30.85
C ASP A 234 -56.32 -40.79 -29.76
N ALA A 235 -55.07 -40.33 -29.73
CA ALA A 235 -54.62 -39.36 -28.73
C ALA A 235 -54.73 -37.90 -29.24
N VAL A 236 -54.71 -36.94 -28.31
CA VAL A 236 -54.57 -35.51 -28.63
C VAL A 236 -53.46 -34.89 -27.79
N GLN A 237 -52.69 -34.00 -28.40
CA GLN A 237 -51.72 -33.16 -27.72
C GLN A 237 -52.36 -31.82 -27.39
N TYR A 238 -52.08 -31.28 -26.21
CA TYR A 238 -52.59 -29.97 -25.83
C TYR A 238 -51.49 -29.05 -25.32
N ILE A 239 -51.75 -27.74 -25.45
CA ILE A 239 -51.06 -26.68 -24.73
C ILE A 239 -52.14 -25.78 -24.13
N GLU A 240 -52.15 -25.66 -22.82
CA GLU A 240 -52.98 -24.73 -22.07
C GLU A 240 -52.14 -23.51 -21.68
N VAL A 241 -52.67 -22.30 -21.93
CA VAL A 241 -52.01 -21.00 -21.75
C VAL A 241 -52.90 -20.04 -20.97
#